data_AF-A0A7R9KWF5-F1
#
_entry.id   AF-A0A7R9KWF5-F1
#
_cell.length_a   1.000
_cell.length_b   1.000
_cell.length_c   1.000
_cell.angle_alpha   90.00
_cell.angle_beta   90.00
_cell.angle_gamma   90.00
#
_symmetry.space_group_name_H-M   'P 1'
#
loop_
_entity.id
_entity.type
_entity.pdbx_description
1 polymer ?
#
loop_
_entity_poly.entity_id
_entity_poly.type
_entity_poly.pdbx_seq_one_letter_code
_entity_poly.pdbx_strand_id
1 'polypeptide(L)'
;MTGKSPQPQPQQQTLQLATLSATYNIILQISLRVVTFVANAVILRSISRDVFGVINVRLLLLYTTIQFLSREPFRRVSIGATKTHDWPLVVNLISLSIPLSLVVGTVLSLIWYYILERPDPQLVADYGTGVAAVFVSVVVELLAEPVYVWAQTQGFIKLKVAAEGLFLITQGFIKLKVAAEGLFLIVRTLITVAFVAQWPHRAILVFAGAQLCASALYTAVYYLYFIGAQKQRFRHFMPDWFASKQSSTIDRSLIGITASFLKNTALKQFLTEGERFVMTFFRVLTFAEQGVYDVVNNLGSLPARLVFAQIEDSGFVLFTQKIDRQRAATDQSGTDLTESAVILRNFVRLMSLLGLIILTFGFNYSELALLMYGGRQLAAGDGGLATRLLQWHCVYVLFLAVNGMTECFTFAAMNS
;
A
#
# COMPACT_ATOMS: atom_id res chain seq x y z
N MET A 1 49.18 13.64 25.82
CA MET A 1 48.43 12.48 25.28
C MET A 1 46.95 12.78 25.35
N THR A 2 46.37 13.34 24.29
CA THR A 2 44.93 13.43 24.09
C THR A 2 44.69 13.24 22.60
N GLY A 3 44.60 11.98 22.18
CA GLY A 3 44.27 11.62 20.81
C GLY A 3 42.85 12.07 20.52
N LYS A 4 42.70 13.12 19.71
CA LYS A 4 41.44 13.42 19.04
C LYS A 4 41.15 12.25 18.10
N SER A 5 40.15 11.44 18.46
CA SER A 5 39.52 10.49 17.55
C SER A 5 39.13 11.22 16.25
N PRO A 6 39.43 10.66 15.07
CA PRO A 6 39.09 11.31 13.81
C PRO A 6 37.56 11.44 13.73
N GLN A 7 37.06 12.66 13.54
CA GLN A 7 35.65 12.89 13.24
C GLN A 7 35.35 12.21 11.88
N PRO A 8 34.32 11.36 11.79
CA PRO A 8 33.97 10.73 10.52
C PRO A 8 33.62 11.80 9.48
N GLN A 9 34.08 11.61 8.25
CA GLN A 9 33.85 12.55 7.14
C GLN A 9 32.33 12.81 6.97
N PRO A 10 31.91 14.04 6.60
CA PRO A 10 30.49 14.41 6.52
C PRO A 10 29.62 13.45 5.70
N GLN A 11 30.19 12.82 4.66
CA GLN A 11 29.54 11.79 3.84
C GLN A 11 29.26 10.47 4.59
N GLN A 12 30.15 10.04 5.49
CA GLN A 12 29.93 8.83 6.30
C GLN A 12 28.85 9.05 7.36
N GLN A 13 28.77 10.24 7.96
CA GLN A 13 27.70 10.58 8.90
C GLN A 13 26.34 10.67 8.20
N THR A 14 26.25 11.31 7.02
CA THR A 14 24.99 11.36 6.25
C THR A 14 24.55 9.98 5.79
N LEU A 15 25.48 9.12 5.36
CA LEU A 15 25.17 7.73 5.03
C LEU A 15 24.67 6.94 6.25
N GLN A 16 25.31 7.08 7.41
CA GLN A 16 24.85 6.42 8.65
C GLN A 16 23.46 6.89 9.09
N LEU A 17 23.18 8.19 9.04
CA LEU A 17 21.87 8.77 9.33
C LEU A 17 20.79 8.30 8.33
N ALA A 18 21.15 8.18 7.05
CA ALA A 18 20.27 7.65 6.00
C ALA A 18 19.95 6.17 6.23
N THR A 19 20.97 5.36 6.51
CA THR A 19 20.81 3.93 6.81
C THR A 19 19.99 3.73 8.08
N LEU A 20 20.24 4.48 9.16
CA LEU A 20 19.43 4.44 10.37
C LEU A 20 17.96 4.77 10.07
N SER A 21 17.70 5.84 9.32
CA SER A 21 16.33 6.23 8.96
C SER A 21 15.63 5.19 8.08
N ALA A 22 16.35 4.57 7.14
CA ALA A 22 15.83 3.46 6.34
C ALA A 22 15.49 2.26 7.23
N THR A 23 16.38 1.87 8.15
CA THR A 23 16.14 0.79 9.12
C THR A 23 14.93 1.09 10.01
N TYR A 24 14.81 2.32 10.54
CA TYR A 24 13.64 2.72 11.33
C TYR A 24 12.33 2.62 10.52
N ASN A 25 12.34 3.03 9.25
CA ASN A 25 11.17 2.89 8.38
C ASN A 25 10.81 1.42 8.14
N ILE A 26 11.80 0.55 7.90
CA ILE A 26 11.58 -0.89 7.74
C ILE A 26 10.97 -1.48 9.01
N ILE A 27 11.56 -1.20 10.18
CA ILE A 27 11.05 -1.68 11.49
C ILE A 27 9.63 -1.17 11.72
N LEU A 28 9.36 0.11 11.44
CA LEU A 28 8.03 0.69 11.60
C LEU A 28 7.01 0.01 10.68
N GLN A 29 7.34 -0.23 9.42
CA GLN A 29 6.46 -0.92 8.48
C GLN A 29 6.17 -2.36 8.92
N ILE A 30 7.19 -3.10 9.36
CA ILE A 30 7.02 -4.45 9.91
C ILE A 30 6.12 -4.41 11.15
N SER A 31 6.38 -3.47 12.08
CA SER A 31 5.59 -3.32 13.30
C SER A 31 4.13 -3.01 12.99
N LEU A 32 3.86 -2.09 12.06
CA LEU A 32 2.51 -1.78 11.60
C LEU A 32 1.81 -3.00 11.00
N ARG A 33 2.52 -3.81 10.21
CA ARG A 33 1.99 -5.06 9.65
C ARG A 33 1.67 -6.10 10.73
N VAL A 34 2.49 -6.21 11.77
CA VAL A 34 2.22 -7.10 12.91
C VAL A 34 1.00 -6.61 13.69
N VAL A 35 0.88 -5.30 13.94
CA VAL A 35 -0.28 -4.72 14.62
C VAL A 35 -1.56 -4.98 13.83
N THR A 36 -1.57 -4.73 12.51
CA THR A 36 -2.75 -5.01 11.69
C THR A 36 -3.06 -6.50 11.58
N PHE A 37 -2.04 -7.36 11.54
CA PHE A 37 -2.20 -8.80 11.55
C PHE A 37 -2.93 -9.29 12.81
N VAL A 38 -2.48 -8.85 13.99
CA VAL A 38 -3.10 -9.19 15.28
C VAL A 38 -4.51 -8.60 15.36
N ALA A 39 -4.69 -7.35 14.96
CA ALA A 39 -6.00 -6.71 14.96
C ALA A 39 -7.00 -7.42 14.06
N ASN A 40 -6.59 -7.85 12.85
CA ASN A 40 -7.44 -8.63 11.96
C ASN A 40 -7.83 -9.98 12.58
N ALA A 41 -6.94 -10.61 13.35
CA ALA A 41 -7.25 -11.83 14.09
C ALA A 41 -8.34 -11.59 15.15
N VAL A 42 -8.26 -10.47 15.86
CA VAL A 42 -9.28 -10.07 16.85
C VAL A 42 -10.61 -9.77 16.17
N ILE A 43 -10.62 -8.97 15.10
CA ILE A 43 -11.83 -8.65 14.33
C ILE A 43 -12.50 -9.94 13.85
N LEU A 44 -11.72 -10.85 13.25
CA LEU A 44 -12.21 -12.12 12.72
C LEU A 44 -12.87 -13.01 13.79
N ARG A 45 -12.38 -12.96 15.04
CA ARG A 45 -12.98 -13.68 16.16
C ARG A 45 -14.24 -13.03 16.71
N SER A 46 -14.43 -11.73 16.44
CA SER A 46 -15.57 -10.96 16.94
C SER A 46 -16.74 -10.88 15.95
N ILE A 47 -16.51 -11.07 14.64
CA ILE A 47 -17.56 -10.94 13.61
C ILE A 47 -17.76 -12.21 12.81
N SER A 48 -18.91 -12.32 12.16
CA SER A 48 -19.17 -13.41 11.21
C SER A 48 -18.26 -13.30 9.98
N ARG A 49 -17.99 -14.45 9.36
CA ARG A 49 -17.15 -14.56 8.17
C ARG A 49 -17.73 -13.81 6.98
N ASP A 50 -19.06 -13.74 6.88
CA ASP A 50 -19.77 -12.97 5.86
C ASP A 50 -19.48 -11.47 5.98
N VAL A 51 -19.61 -10.91 7.18
CA VAL A 51 -19.34 -9.48 7.40
C VAL A 51 -17.85 -9.18 7.17
N PHE A 52 -16.96 -10.08 7.59
CA PHE A 52 -15.53 -9.95 7.32
C PHE A 52 -15.21 -9.92 5.83
N GLY A 53 -15.80 -10.84 5.04
CA GLY A 53 -15.63 -10.89 3.59
C GLY A 53 -16.20 -9.65 2.89
N VAL A 54 -17.37 -9.16 3.32
CA VAL A 54 -17.96 -7.92 2.78
C VAL A 54 -17.04 -6.72 3.03
N ILE A 55 -16.49 -6.58 4.24
CA ILE A 55 -15.61 -5.45 4.59
C ILE A 55 -14.29 -5.52 3.80
N ASN A 56 -13.57 -6.65 3.89
CA ASN A 56 -12.19 -6.74 3.40
C ASN A 56 -12.06 -7.05 1.90
N VAL A 57 -13.07 -7.67 1.28
CA VAL A 57 -13.07 -7.91 -0.16
C VAL A 57 -13.88 -6.82 -0.86
N ARG A 58 -15.18 -6.70 -0.57
CA ARG A 58 -16.06 -5.84 -1.38
C ARG A 58 -15.94 -4.35 -1.10
N LEU A 59 -16.04 -3.93 0.16
CA LEU A 59 -15.98 -2.51 0.53
C LEU A 59 -14.57 -1.96 0.34
N LEU A 60 -13.54 -2.75 0.66
CA LEU A 60 -12.16 -2.38 0.40
C LEU A 60 -11.84 -2.29 -1.10
N LEU A 61 -12.38 -3.18 -1.94
CA LEU A 61 -12.24 -3.08 -3.40
C LEU A 61 -12.87 -1.79 -3.93
N LEU A 62 -14.06 -1.42 -3.44
CA LEU A 62 -14.69 -0.15 -3.79
C LEU A 62 -13.81 1.04 -3.38
N TYR A 63 -13.34 1.04 -2.13
CA TYR A 63 -12.47 2.08 -1.59
C TYR A 63 -11.22 2.27 -2.44
N THR A 64 -10.45 1.19 -2.65
CA THR A 64 -9.19 1.24 -3.41
C THR A 64 -9.44 1.63 -4.86
N THR A 65 -10.52 1.16 -5.49
CA THR A 65 -10.83 1.48 -6.88
C THR A 65 -11.18 2.96 -7.07
N ILE A 66 -12.07 3.53 -6.24
CA ILE A 66 -12.40 4.96 -6.32
C ILE A 66 -11.14 5.78 -6.03
N GLN A 67 -10.44 5.47 -4.94
CA GLN A 67 -9.27 6.23 -4.52
C GLN A 67 -8.16 6.19 -5.57
N PHE A 68 -7.85 5.02 -6.13
CA PHE A 68 -6.73 4.86 -7.06
C PHE A 68 -7.02 5.52 -8.41
N LEU A 69 -8.21 5.33 -8.99
CA LEU A 69 -8.61 5.96 -10.25
C LEU A 69 -8.66 7.49 -10.13
N SER A 70 -9.18 8.01 -9.02
CA SER A 70 -9.36 9.45 -8.85
C SER A 70 -8.11 10.18 -8.39
N ARG A 71 -7.18 9.52 -7.70
CA ARG A 71 -5.99 10.16 -7.12
C ARG A 71 -4.75 10.05 -7.98
N GLU A 72 -4.39 8.82 -8.36
CA GLU A 72 -3.06 8.51 -8.88
C GLU A 72 -2.72 9.23 -10.18
N PRO A 73 -3.64 9.37 -11.16
CA PRO A 73 -3.35 10.08 -12.41
C PRO A 73 -3.02 11.55 -12.16
N PHE A 74 -3.85 12.25 -11.38
CA PHE A 74 -3.63 13.65 -11.07
C PHE A 74 -2.37 13.86 -10.24
N ARG A 75 -2.16 13.04 -9.21
CA ARG A 75 -0.97 13.12 -8.36
C ARG A 75 0.31 13.03 -9.19
N ARG A 76 0.40 12.07 -10.12
CA ARG A 76 1.58 11.90 -11.00
C ARG A 76 1.83 13.11 -11.89
N VAL A 77 0.79 13.61 -12.56
CA VAL A 77 0.92 14.74 -13.48
C VAL A 77 1.21 16.03 -12.71
N SER A 78 0.55 16.26 -11.59
CA SER A 78 0.79 17.40 -10.70
C SER A 78 2.23 17.42 -10.19
N ILE A 79 2.77 16.29 -9.73
CA ILE A 79 4.18 16.21 -9.31
C ILE A 79 5.11 16.54 -10.49
N GLY A 80 4.82 16.05 -11.70
CA GLY A 80 5.57 16.41 -12.91
C GLY A 80 5.53 17.92 -13.21
N ALA A 81 4.34 18.52 -13.13
CA ALA A 81 4.10 19.93 -13.40
C ALA A 81 4.78 20.86 -12.40
N THR A 82 5.07 20.42 -11.16
CA THR A 82 5.78 21.27 -10.19
C THR A 82 7.19 21.71 -10.64
N LYS A 83 7.77 21.02 -11.62
CA LYS A 83 9.03 21.41 -12.27
C LYS A 83 8.96 22.74 -13.02
N THR A 84 7.79 23.14 -13.51
CA THR A 84 7.59 24.41 -14.21
C THR A 84 7.33 25.58 -13.24
N HIS A 85 7.30 25.32 -11.93
CA HIS A 85 7.12 26.29 -10.84
C HIS A 85 5.80 27.09 -10.87
N ASP A 86 4.81 26.65 -11.65
CA ASP A 86 3.46 27.22 -11.66
C ASP A 86 2.55 26.52 -10.65
N TRP A 87 2.54 27.02 -9.42
CA TRP A 87 1.74 26.43 -8.34
C TRP A 87 0.22 26.55 -8.56
N PRO A 88 -0.35 27.71 -8.97
CA PRO A 88 -1.78 27.80 -9.30
C PRO A 88 -2.26 26.76 -10.31
N LEU A 89 -1.45 26.48 -11.35
CA LEU A 89 -1.76 25.43 -12.33
C LEU A 89 -1.80 24.04 -11.67
N VAL A 90 -0.83 23.73 -10.81
CA VAL A 90 -0.75 22.44 -10.09
C VAL A 90 -1.95 22.24 -9.18
N VAL A 91 -2.36 23.28 -8.43
CA VAL A 91 -3.54 23.25 -7.55
C VAL A 91 -4.82 23.04 -8.35
N ASN A 92 -5.00 23.82 -9.42
CA ASN A 92 -6.19 23.68 -10.28
C ASN A 92 -6.30 22.27 -10.88
N LEU A 93 -5.18 21.67 -11.28
CA LEU A 93 -5.13 20.31 -11.80
C LEU A 93 -5.40 19.25 -10.72
N ILE A 94 -4.70 19.28 -9.58
CA ILE A 94 -4.88 18.25 -8.54
C ILE A 94 -6.27 18.31 -7.92
N SER A 95 -6.86 19.51 -7.82
CA SER A 95 -8.23 19.66 -7.32
C SER A 95 -9.29 19.05 -8.23
N LEU A 96 -9.00 18.76 -9.50
CA LEU A 96 -9.90 18.01 -10.39
C LEU A 96 -10.05 16.53 -9.98
N SER A 97 -9.17 16.02 -9.10
CA SER A 97 -9.34 14.70 -8.50
C SER A 97 -10.64 14.57 -7.69
N ILE A 98 -11.10 15.67 -7.07
CA ILE A 98 -12.33 15.72 -6.25
C ILE A 98 -13.60 15.58 -7.11
N PRO A 99 -13.85 16.40 -8.16
CA PRO A 99 -15.01 16.17 -9.01
C PRO A 99 -14.94 14.83 -9.73
N LEU A 100 -13.75 14.35 -10.12
CA LEU A 100 -13.63 13.00 -10.69
C LEU A 100 -14.02 11.92 -9.68
N SER A 101 -13.63 12.05 -8.41
CA SER A 101 -14.02 11.08 -7.37
C SER A 101 -15.51 11.13 -7.04
N LEU A 102 -16.16 12.30 -7.14
CA LEU A 102 -17.61 12.39 -7.04
C LEU A 102 -18.29 11.62 -8.18
N VAL A 103 -17.84 11.79 -9.43
CA VAL A 103 -18.41 11.09 -10.58
C VAL A 103 -18.14 9.58 -10.52
N VAL A 104 -16.87 9.19 -10.42
CA VAL A 104 -16.46 7.77 -10.38
C VAL A 104 -17.01 7.09 -9.13
N GLY A 105 -16.93 7.75 -7.98
CA GLY A 105 -17.43 7.24 -6.71
C GLY A 105 -18.95 7.07 -6.70
N THR A 106 -19.70 8.00 -7.30
CA THR A 106 -21.16 7.83 -7.47
C THR A 106 -21.47 6.64 -8.36
N VAL A 107 -20.86 6.54 -9.55
CA VAL A 107 -21.11 5.44 -10.49
C VAL A 107 -20.76 4.09 -9.85
N LEU A 108 -19.58 3.95 -9.25
CA LEU A 108 -19.16 2.70 -8.61
C LEU A 108 -20.01 2.37 -7.38
N SER A 109 -20.39 3.35 -6.56
CA SER A 109 -21.27 3.11 -5.41
C SER A 109 -22.67 2.66 -5.83
N LEU A 110 -23.21 3.19 -6.94
CA LEU A 110 -24.48 2.73 -7.51
C LEU A 110 -24.37 1.29 -8.02
N ILE A 111 -23.27 0.94 -8.69
CA ILE A 111 -23.01 -0.45 -9.13
C ILE A 111 -22.96 -1.38 -7.90
N TRP A 112 -22.21 -1.00 -6.87
CA TRP A 112 -22.08 -1.80 -5.64
C TRP A 112 -23.39 -1.96 -4.88
N TYR A 113 -24.24 -0.94 -4.89
CA TYR A 113 -25.48 -0.96 -4.12
C TYR A 113 -26.67 -1.56 -4.90
N TYR A 114 -26.77 -1.34 -6.21
CA TYR A 114 -27.94 -1.73 -7.00
C TYR A 114 -27.71 -2.90 -7.97
N ILE A 115 -26.48 -3.09 -8.47
CA ILE A 115 -26.20 -4.11 -9.51
C ILE A 115 -25.61 -5.37 -8.89
N LEU A 116 -24.68 -5.22 -7.95
CA LEU A 116 -24.07 -6.34 -7.26
C LEU A 116 -25.06 -7.01 -6.30
N GLU A 117 -24.80 -8.28 -6.00
CA GLU A 117 -25.60 -9.05 -5.04
C GLU A 117 -25.60 -8.38 -3.68
N ARG A 118 -26.79 -8.09 -3.15
CA ARG A 118 -26.93 -7.51 -1.83
C ARG A 118 -26.72 -8.58 -0.76
N PRO A 119 -25.82 -8.35 0.22
CA PRO A 119 -25.73 -9.22 1.38
C PRO A 119 -27.09 -9.33 2.09
N ASP A 120 -27.39 -10.51 2.63
CA ASP A 120 -28.60 -10.71 3.43
C ASP A 120 -28.58 -9.75 4.64
N PRO A 121 -29.59 -8.86 4.78
CA PRO A 121 -29.65 -7.92 5.91
C PRO A 121 -29.62 -8.58 7.29
N GLN A 122 -30.03 -9.85 7.41
CA GLN A 122 -29.98 -10.58 8.68
C GLN A 122 -28.56 -10.96 9.09
N LEU A 123 -27.71 -11.26 8.09
CA LEU A 123 -26.30 -11.63 8.30
C LEU A 123 -25.39 -10.40 8.30
N VAL A 124 -25.72 -9.42 7.48
CA VAL A 124 -24.89 -8.25 7.18
C VAL A 124 -25.76 -6.99 7.22
N ALA A 125 -25.93 -6.44 8.42
CA ALA A 125 -26.68 -5.21 8.62
C ALA A 125 -25.94 -3.98 8.03
N ASP A 126 -26.72 -2.97 7.66
CA ASP A 126 -26.22 -1.63 7.32
C ASP A 126 -25.27 -1.54 6.10
N TYR A 127 -25.30 -2.50 5.16
CA TYR A 127 -24.41 -2.50 3.98
C TYR A 127 -24.37 -1.17 3.21
N GLY A 128 -25.53 -0.53 3.00
CA GLY A 128 -25.62 0.76 2.31
C GLY A 128 -24.84 1.88 2.99
N THR A 129 -24.80 1.88 4.33
CA THR A 129 -24.01 2.85 5.09
C THR A 129 -22.51 2.62 4.91
N GLY A 130 -22.07 1.36 4.80
CA GLY A 130 -20.68 1.02 4.50
C GLY A 130 -20.24 1.53 3.12
N VAL A 131 -21.09 1.35 2.10
CA VAL A 131 -20.84 1.89 0.75
C VAL A 131 -20.74 3.41 0.77
N ALA A 132 -21.70 4.09 1.41
CA ALA A 132 -21.69 5.54 1.52
C ALA A 132 -20.46 6.07 2.29
N ALA A 133 -20.10 5.42 3.40
CA ALA A 133 -18.94 5.81 4.21
C ALA A 133 -17.63 5.66 3.44
N VAL A 134 -17.45 4.57 2.70
CA VAL A 134 -16.28 4.37 1.82
C VAL A 134 -16.18 5.50 0.79
N PHE A 135 -17.29 5.82 0.12
CA PHE A 135 -17.32 6.90 -0.86
C PHE A 135 -16.95 8.26 -0.24
N VAL A 136 -17.60 8.63 0.87
CA VAL A 136 -17.34 9.89 1.57
C VAL A 136 -15.90 9.95 2.08
N SER A 137 -15.36 8.85 2.62
CA SER A 137 -13.96 8.75 3.04
C SER A 137 -12.98 9.09 1.94
N VAL A 138 -13.17 8.56 0.73
CA VAL A 138 -12.29 8.88 -0.40
C VAL A 138 -12.36 10.36 -0.75
N VAL A 139 -13.54 10.96 -0.76
CA VAL A 139 -13.70 12.41 -1.03
C VAL A 139 -12.97 13.23 0.03
N VAL A 140 -13.12 12.89 1.32
CA VAL A 140 -12.46 13.57 2.44
C VAL A 140 -10.94 13.46 2.35
N GLU A 141 -10.41 12.29 2.01
CA GLU A 141 -8.97 12.08 1.84
C GLU A 141 -8.40 12.87 0.67
N LEU A 142 -9.15 13.01 -0.43
CA LEU A 142 -8.70 13.76 -1.61
C LEU A 142 -8.55 15.26 -1.36
N LEU A 143 -9.21 15.80 -0.33
CA LEU A 143 -8.97 17.18 0.12
C LEU A 143 -7.53 17.39 0.60
N ALA A 144 -6.84 16.34 1.05
CA ALA A 144 -5.45 16.43 1.47
C ALA A 144 -4.46 16.48 0.29
N GLU A 145 -4.87 16.16 -0.94
CA GLU A 145 -3.97 16.01 -2.09
C GLU A 145 -3.20 17.28 -2.48
N PRO A 146 -3.82 18.49 -2.52
CA PRO A 146 -3.06 19.71 -2.79
C PRO A 146 -1.96 19.94 -1.76
N VAL A 147 -2.24 19.66 -0.48
CA VAL A 147 -1.28 19.80 0.61
C VAL A 147 -0.17 18.74 0.50
N TYR A 148 -0.53 17.50 0.14
CA TYR A 148 0.43 16.43 -0.09
C TYR A 148 1.39 16.77 -1.24
N VAL A 149 0.87 17.23 -2.38
CA VAL A 149 1.70 17.61 -3.54
C VAL A 149 2.60 18.79 -3.17
N TRP A 150 2.09 19.79 -2.45
CA TRP A 150 2.91 20.89 -1.93
C TRP A 150 4.02 20.43 -1.00
N ALA A 151 3.71 19.52 -0.08
CA ALA A 151 4.70 18.93 0.82
C ALA A 151 5.86 18.31 0.03
N GLN A 152 5.54 17.68 -1.11
CA GLN A 152 6.52 17.09 -1.99
C GLN A 152 7.33 18.14 -2.77
N THR A 153 6.74 19.27 -3.19
CA THR A 153 7.50 20.35 -3.85
C THR A 153 8.52 20.99 -2.93
N GLN A 154 8.19 21.18 -1.64
CA GLN A 154 9.13 21.69 -0.65
C GLN A 154 10.32 20.75 -0.43
N GLY A 155 10.09 19.43 -0.53
CA GLY A 155 11.14 18.43 -0.58
C GLY A 155 12.03 18.54 -1.83
N PHE A 156 11.47 18.93 -2.98
CA PHE A 156 12.16 18.96 -4.28
C PHE A 156 12.86 20.29 -4.61
N ILE A 157 12.31 21.44 -4.19
CA ILE A 157 12.83 22.78 -4.52
C ILE A 157 14.09 23.09 -3.70
N LYS A 158 14.11 22.70 -2.42
CA LYS A 158 15.29 22.88 -1.55
C LYS A 158 16.38 21.83 -1.79
N LEU A 159 16.05 20.76 -2.53
CA LEU A 159 16.97 19.73 -2.99
C LEU A 159 18.09 20.28 -3.90
N LYS A 160 17.84 21.43 -4.56
CA LYS A 160 18.81 22.06 -5.47
C LYS A 160 19.75 23.07 -4.80
N VAL A 161 19.53 23.49 -3.55
CA VAL A 161 20.20 24.70 -2.99
C VAL A 161 21.24 24.44 -1.89
N ALA A 162 21.33 23.27 -1.26
CA ALA A 162 22.47 22.98 -0.37
C ALA A 162 22.64 21.48 -0.11
N ALA A 163 23.87 20.98 -0.25
CA ALA A 163 24.24 19.57 -0.09
C ALA A 163 24.02 19.01 1.34
N GLU A 164 23.84 19.86 2.36
CA GLU A 164 23.60 19.44 3.77
C GLU A 164 22.13 19.53 4.20
N GLY A 165 21.32 20.42 3.61
CA GLY A 165 19.87 20.51 3.86
C GLY A 165 19.05 19.44 3.12
N LEU A 166 19.67 18.83 2.11
CA LEU A 166 19.16 17.78 1.22
C LEU A 166 18.53 16.59 1.97
N PHE A 167 19.20 16.16 3.04
CA PHE A 167 18.80 14.99 3.81
C PHE A 167 17.62 15.29 4.74
N LEU A 168 17.69 16.39 5.51
CA LEU A 168 16.73 16.68 6.58
C LEU A 168 15.31 16.96 6.06
N ILE A 169 15.19 17.62 4.91
CA ILE A 169 13.89 18.04 4.36
C ILE A 169 13.18 16.90 3.64
N THR A 170 13.93 16.11 2.86
CA THR A 170 13.43 14.86 2.24
C THR A 170 12.98 13.88 3.32
N GLN A 171 13.73 13.76 4.41
CA GLN A 171 13.34 12.97 5.59
C GLN A 171 12.08 13.52 6.27
N GLY A 172 11.90 14.84 6.34
CA GLY A 172 10.70 15.46 6.91
C GLY A 172 9.41 15.07 6.16
N PHE A 173 9.43 15.11 4.83
CA PHE A 173 8.29 14.68 4.02
C PHE A 173 8.02 13.17 4.13
N ILE A 174 9.06 12.33 4.03
CA ILE A 174 8.91 10.87 4.17
C ILE A 174 8.33 10.54 5.54
N LYS A 175 8.83 11.18 6.61
CA LYS A 175 8.29 11.01 7.97
C LYS A 175 6.85 11.45 8.07
N LEU A 176 6.48 12.61 7.50
CA LEU A 176 5.09 13.08 7.53
C LEU A 176 4.15 12.12 6.77
N LYS A 177 4.56 11.66 5.59
CA LYS A 177 3.79 10.69 4.80
C LYS A 177 3.60 9.38 5.56
N VAL A 178 4.70 8.79 6.02
CA VAL A 178 4.67 7.51 6.77
C VAL A 178 3.88 7.65 8.06
N ALA A 179 4.01 8.78 8.76
CA ALA A 179 3.23 9.06 9.97
C ALA A 179 1.73 9.22 9.66
N ALA A 180 1.35 9.95 8.61
CA ALA A 180 -0.05 10.15 8.25
C ALA A 180 -0.72 8.86 7.76
N GLU A 181 -0.06 8.11 6.88
CA GLU A 181 -0.54 6.81 6.37
C GLU A 181 -0.59 5.76 7.50
N GLY A 182 0.44 5.72 8.35
CA GLY A 182 0.49 4.84 9.52
C GLY A 182 -0.58 5.19 10.55
N LEU A 183 -0.79 6.48 10.83
CA LEU A 183 -1.82 6.94 11.77
C LEU A 183 -3.23 6.63 11.25
N PHE A 184 -3.50 6.84 9.96
CA PHE A 184 -4.76 6.44 9.33
C PHE A 184 -5.03 4.95 9.57
N LEU A 185 -4.05 4.10 9.29
CA LEU A 185 -4.18 2.65 9.43
C LEU A 185 -4.38 2.25 10.89
N ILE A 186 -3.57 2.78 11.81
CA ILE A 186 -3.66 2.50 13.25
C ILE A 186 -5.03 2.93 13.76
N VAL A 187 -5.45 4.16 13.51
CA VAL A 187 -6.70 4.70 14.05
C VAL A 187 -7.90 3.94 13.52
N ARG A 188 -7.96 3.69 12.21
CA ARG A 188 -9.02 2.84 11.63
C ARG A 188 -9.07 1.48 12.31
N THR A 189 -7.91 0.84 12.44
CA THR A 189 -7.81 -0.53 12.96
C THR A 189 -8.16 -0.60 14.44
N LEU A 190 -7.62 0.30 15.26
CA LEU A 190 -7.88 0.34 16.70
C LEU A 190 -9.32 0.70 17.02
N ILE A 191 -9.91 1.69 16.33
CA ILE A 191 -11.34 2.00 16.50
C ILE A 191 -12.18 0.78 16.10
N THR A 192 -11.87 0.15 14.97
CA THR A 192 -12.60 -1.05 14.52
C THR A 192 -12.52 -2.14 15.59
N VAL A 193 -11.33 -2.51 16.06
CA VAL A 193 -11.15 -3.54 17.11
C VAL A 193 -11.90 -3.17 18.40
N ALA A 194 -11.75 -1.93 18.87
CA ALA A 194 -12.30 -1.49 20.16
C ALA A 194 -13.84 -1.55 20.19
N PHE A 195 -14.49 -1.16 19.10
CA PHE A 195 -15.96 -1.08 19.02
C PHE A 195 -16.60 -2.34 18.43
N VAL A 196 -15.93 -3.08 17.53
CA VAL A 196 -16.46 -4.33 16.98
C VAL A 196 -16.60 -5.39 18.07
N ALA A 197 -15.67 -5.43 19.03
CA ALA A 197 -15.77 -6.35 20.16
C ALA A 197 -17.01 -6.08 21.04
N GLN A 198 -17.50 -4.84 21.07
CA GLN A 198 -18.66 -4.43 21.87
C GLN A 198 -19.98 -4.56 21.09
N TRP A 199 -19.96 -4.28 19.77
CA TRP A 199 -21.14 -4.28 18.90
C TRP A 199 -20.93 -5.12 17.64
N PRO A 200 -20.78 -6.46 17.76
CA PRO A 200 -20.49 -7.33 16.62
C PRO A 200 -21.62 -7.36 15.59
N HIS A 201 -22.88 -7.18 16.00
CA HIS A 201 -24.03 -7.18 15.10
C HIS A 201 -24.07 -5.96 14.17
N ARG A 202 -23.40 -4.86 14.53
CA ARG A 202 -23.34 -3.62 13.72
C ARG A 202 -21.92 -3.33 13.22
N ALA A 203 -21.14 -4.37 12.93
CA ALA A 203 -19.72 -4.22 12.58
C ALA A 203 -19.49 -3.36 11.32
N ILE A 204 -20.41 -3.31 10.35
CA ILE A 204 -20.30 -2.41 9.18
C ILE A 204 -20.39 -0.93 9.60
N LEU A 205 -21.27 -0.58 10.53
CA LEU A 205 -21.33 0.80 11.05
C LEU A 205 -20.07 1.16 11.82
N VAL A 206 -19.54 0.23 12.61
CA VAL A 206 -18.28 0.44 13.32
C VAL A 206 -17.15 0.66 12.32
N PHE A 207 -17.05 -0.17 11.28
CA PHE A 207 -16.10 0.01 10.20
C PHE A 207 -16.28 1.36 9.49
N ALA A 208 -17.50 1.74 9.13
CA ALA A 208 -17.83 3.00 8.49
C ALA A 208 -17.38 4.20 9.34
N GLY A 209 -17.70 4.20 10.64
CA GLY A 209 -17.26 5.23 11.58
C GLY A 209 -15.74 5.28 11.70
N ALA A 210 -15.08 4.12 11.89
CA ALA A 210 -13.63 4.04 11.99
C ALA A 210 -12.92 4.55 10.73
N GLN A 211 -13.43 4.19 9.55
CA GLN A 211 -12.91 4.61 8.25
C GLN A 211 -13.07 6.12 8.06
N LEU A 212 -14.25 6.69 8.38
CA LEU A 212 -14.49 8.14 8.28
C LEU A 212 -13.64 8.94 9.28
N CYS A 213 -13.55 8.49 10.53
CA CYS A 213 -12.68 9.12 11.54
C CYS A 213 -11.21 9.11 11.11
N ALA A 214 -10.71 7.98 10.62
CA ALA A 214 -9.35 7.88 10.12
C ALA A 214 -9.11 8.78 8.90
N SER A 215 -10.07 8.86 7.97
CA SER A 215 -10.01 9.73 6.77
C SER A 215 -9.96 11.21 7.16
N ALA A 216 -10.83 11.63 8.09
CA ALA A 216 -10.86 13.00 8.58
C ALA A 216 -9.57 13.36 9.32
N LEU A 217 -9.05 12.46 10.15
CA LEU A 217 -7.77 12.65 10.85
C LEU A 217 -6.60 12.74 9.87
N TYR A 218 -6.55 11.88 8.86
CA TYR A 218 -5.53 11.93 7.81
C TYR A 218 -5.49 13.31 7.15
N THR A 219 -6.65 13.83 6.72
CA THR A 219 -6.75 15.17 6.11
C THR A 219 -6.40 16.27 7.10
N ALA A 220 -6.87 16.17 8.35
CA ALA A 220 -6.56 17.14 9.39
C ALA A 220 -5.06 17.23 9.69
N VAL A 221 -4.34 16.11 9.76
CA VAL A 221 -2.89 16.10 10.02
C VAL A 221 -2.12 16.90 8.97
N TYR A 222 -2.45 16.75 7.68
CA TYR A 222 -1.80 17.52 6.62
C TYR A 222 -2.07 19.02 6.78
N TYR A 223 -3.33 19.42 6.97
CA TYR A 223 -3.68 20.84 7.10
C TYR A 223 -3.13 21.45 8.39
N LEU A 224 -3.19 20.75 9.53
CA LEU A 224 -2.64 21.23 10.81
C LEU A 224 -1.13 21.40 10.73
N TYR A 225 -0.41 20.49 10.08
CA TYR A 225 1.03 20.62 9.90
C TYR A 225 1.39 21.84 9.04
N PHE A 226 0.74 22.04 7.89
CA PHE A 226 1.11 23.12 6.97
C PHE A 226 0.58 24.50 7.37
N ILE A 227 -0.63 24.57 7.94
CA ILE A 227 -1.21 25.83 8.42
C ILE A 227 -0.60 26.24 9.76
N GLY A 228 -0.49 25.29 10.70
CA GLY A 228 0.02 25.54 12.04
C GLY A 228 1.53 25.68 12.08
N ALA A 229 2.25 24.62 11.70
CA ALA A 229 3.72 24.57 11.86
C ALA A 229 4.45 25.34 10.76
N GLN A 230 3.98 25.29 9.51
CA GLN A 230 4.60 25.98 8.36
C GLN A 230 3.96 27.33 8.02
N LYS A 231 2.97 27.79 8.81
CA LYS A 231 2.29 29.09 8.70
C LYS A 231 1.75 29.42 7.29
N GLN A 232 1.38 28.40 6.51
CA GLN A 232 0.79 28.59 5.18
C GLN A 232 -0.69 29.00 5.28
N ARG A 233 -1.16 29.85 4.37
CA ARG A 233 -2.59 30.22 4.30
C ARG A 233 -3.39 29.11 3.65
N PHE A 234 -4.57 28.78 4.19
CA PHE A 234 -5.47 27.79 3.59
C PHE A 234 -5.80 28.07 2.11
N ARG A 235 -5.99 29.36 1.76
CA ARG A 235 -6.22 29.80 0.37
C ARG A 235 -5.13 29.38 -0.61
N HIS A 236 -3.91 29.12 -0.14
CA HIS A 236 -2.81 28.65 -1.00
C HIS A 236 -3.07 27.26 -1.61
N PHE A 237 -3.95 26.48 -1.00
CA PHE A 237 -4.30 25.12 -1.42
C PHE A 237 -5.68 25.04 -2.11
N MET A 238 -6.35 26.18 -2.31
CA MET A 238 -7.67 26.22 -2.94
C MET A 238 -7.53 26.47 -4.44
N PRO A 239 -8.32 25.77 -5.28
CA PRO A 239 -8.32 26.03 -6.72
C PRO A 239 -8.99 27.37 -7.04
N ASP A 240 -8.45 28.05 -8.05
CA ASP A 240 -8.97 29.29 -8.60
C ASP A 240 -9.62 29.03 -9.97
N TRP A 241 -10.58 28.09 -10.05
CA TRP A 241 -11.24 27.72 -11.31
C TRP A 241 -12.07 28.85 -11.94
N PHE A 242 -12.56 29.79 -11.13
CA PHE A 242 -13.47 30.85 -11.54
C PHE A 242 -12.82 32.24 -11.58
N ALA A 243 -11.52 32.35 -11.31
CA ALA A 243 -10.83 33.63 -11.35
C ALA A 243 -10.55 34.05 -12.81
N SER A 244 -11.01 35.25 -13.17
CA SER A 244 -10.96 35.85 -14.51
C SER A 244 -9.55 36.07 -15.09
N LYS A 245 -8.46 35.85 -14.34
CA LYS A 245 -7.09 36.03 -14.85
C LYS A 245 -6.67 34.82 -15.71
N GLN A 246 -6.57 35.11 -17.00
CA GLN A 246 -6.36 34.24 -18.15
C GLN A 246 -5.09 33.35 -18.16
N SER A 247 -4.30 33.27 -17.08
CA SER A 247 -3.02 32.56 -17.05
C SER A 247 -2.99 31.29 -16.19
N SER A 248 -4.09 30.86 -15.57
CA SER A 248 -4.12 29.67 -14.70
C SER A 248 -5.28 28.70 -15.02
N THR A 249 -5.85 28.80 -16.22
CA THR A 249 -6.89 27.87 -16.66
C THR A 249 -6.25 26.54 -17.05
N ILE A 250 -6.89 25.46 -16.61
CA ILE A 250 -6.39 24.08 -16.67
C ILE A 250 -5.73 23.78 -18.03
N ASP A 251 -4.44 23.47 -18.01
CA ASP A 251 -3.68 23.16 -19.23
C ASP A 251 -4.21 21.88 -19.89
N ARG A 252 -4.71 22.01 -21.13
CA ARG A 252 -5.25 20.90 -21.91
C ARG A 252 -4.20 19.82 -22.18
N SER A 253 -2.93 20.19 -22.29
CA SER A 253 -1.83 19.24 -22.42
C SER A 253 -1.73 18.35 -21.18
N LEU A 254 -1.75 18.95 -19.99
CA LEU A 254 -1.74 18.21 -18.72
C LEU A 254 -2.98 17.34 -18.54
N ILE A 255 -4.16 17.80 -18.99
CA ILE A 255 -5.37 16.95 -19.00
C ILE A 255 -5.18 15.73 -19.91
N GLY A 256 -4.64 15.91 -21.13
CA GLY A 256 -4.39 14.82 -22.06
C GLY A 256 -3.42 13.76 -21.50
N ILE A 257 -2.36 14.23 -20.82
CA ILE A 257 -1.43 13.35 -20.10
C ILE A 257 -2.14 12.65 -18.93
N THR A 258 -2.97 13.38 -18.17
CA THR A 258 -3.75 12.82 -17.05
C THR A 258 -4.71 11.74 -17.54
N ALA A 259 -5.38 11.92 -18.67
CA ALA A 259 -6.26 10.91 -19.27
C ALA A 259 -5.49 9.65 -19.68
N SER A 260 -4.26 9.79 -20.17
CA SER A 260 -3.37 8.67 -20.48
C SER A 260 -2.97 7.91 -19.22
N PHE A 261 -2.61 8.62 -18.15
CA PHE A 261 -2.36 8.00 -16.84
C PHE A 261 -3.60 7.35 -16.25
N LEU A 262 -4.80 7.92 -16.44
CA LEU A 262 -6.04 7.32 -15.97
C LEU A 262 -6.26 5.94 -16.58
N LYS A 263 -6.01 5.78 -17.90
CA LYS A 263 -6.08 4.46 -18.57
C LYS A 263 -5.07 3.47 -17.97
N ASN A 264 -3.83 3.91 -17.79
CA ASN A 264 -2.78 3.07 -17.18
C ASN A 264 -3.11 2.68 -15.74
N THR A 265 -3.65 3.60 -14.95
CA THR A 265 -4.08 3.39 -13.57
C THR A 265 -5.26 2.42 -13.50
N ALA A 266 -6.24 2.53 -14.40
CA ALA A 266 -7.37 1.60 -14.47
C ALA A 266 -6.91 0.17 -14.81
N LEU A 267 -6.03 0.02 -15.80
CA LEU A 267 -5.42 -1.27 -16.13
C LEU A 267 -4.64 -1.82 -14.93
N LYS A 268 -3.83 -0.98 -14.28
CA LYS A 268 -3.06 -1.39 -13.09
C LYS A 268 -3.97 -1.83 -11.94
N GLN A 269 -5.07 -1.13 -11.70
CA GLN A 269 -6.04 -1.50 -10.68
C GLN A 269 -6.65 -2.87 -11.00
N PHE A 270 -7.05 -3.10 -12.24
CA PHE A 270 -7.59 -4.38 -12.68
C PHE A 270 -6.58 -5.53 -12.52
N LEU A 271 -5.32 -5.31 -12.88
CA LEU A 271 -4.26 -6.33 -12.73
C LEU A 271 -3.91 -6.60 -11.27
N THR A 272 -3.97 -5.58 -10.40
CA THR A 272 -3.57 -5.70 -9.00
C THR A 272 -4.69 -6.32 -8.15
N GLU A 273 -5.93 -5.88 -8.34
CA GLU A 273 -7.09 -6.33 -7.58
C GLU A 273 -7.97 -7.31 -8.39
N GLY A 274 -7.41 -7.92 -9.44
CA GLY A 274 -8.11 -8.78 -10.38
C GLY A 274 -8.83 -9.94 -9.69
N GLU A 275 -8.18 -10.56 -8.70
CA GLU A 275 -8.81 -11.61 -7.87
C GLU A 275 -10.07 -11.10 -7.16
N ARG A 276 -10.02 -9.90 -6.56
CA ARG A 276 -11.16 -9.31 -5.84
C ARG A 276 -12.26 -8.87 -6.78
N PHE A 277 -11.91 -8.39 -7.98
CA PHE A 277 -12.88 -8.15 -9.05
C PHE A 277 -13.59 -9.44 -9.44
N VAL A 278 -12.85 -10.53 -9.64
CA VAL A 278 -13.46 -11.81 -10.02
C VAL A 278 -14.43 -12.31 -8.94
N MET A 279 -13.99 -12.30 -7.68
CA MET A 279 -14.81 -12.69 -6.53
C MET A 279 -16.08 -11.84 -6.38
N THR A 280 -15.96 -10.53 -6.63
CA THR A 280 -17.06 -9.58 -6.43
C THR A 280 -18.09 -9.61 -7.55
N PHE A 281 -17.65 -9.71 -8.82
CA PHE A 281 -18.53 -9.58 -9.99
C PHE A 281 -19.13 -10.89 -10.47
N PHE A 282 -18.40 -12.00 -10.39
CA PHE A 282 -18.84 -13.27 -10.99
C PHE A 282 -19.54 -14.24 -10.01
N ARG A 283 -19.77 -13.82 -8.75
CA ARG A 283 -20.46 -14.62 -7.72
C ARG A 283 -19.91 -16.05 -7.57
N VAL A 284 -18.61 -16.22 -7.77
CA VAL A 284 -17.95 -17.53 -7.69
C VAL A 284 -17.88 -18.05 -6.25
N LEU A 285 -17.86 -17.12 -5.29
CA LEU A 285 -17.71 -17.40 -3.86
C LEU A 285 -18.78 -16.66 -3.06
N THR A 286 -19.30 -17.32 -2.03
CA THR A 286 -20.12 -16.68 -0.99
C THR A 286 -19.34 -15.63 -0.21
N PHE A 287 -20.03 -14.77 0.53
CA PHE A 287 -19.37 -13.75 1.36
C PHE A 287 -18.46 -14.35 2.43
N ALA A 288 -18.90 -15.44 3.09
CA ALA A 288 -18.09 -16.18 4.03
C ALA A 288 -16.81 -16.73 3.37
N GLU A 289 -16.93 -17.36 2.19
CA GLU A 289 -15.77 -17.90 1.47
C GLU A 289 -14.80 -16.81 1.00
N GLN A 290 -15.30 -15.64 0.59
CA GLN A 290 -14.48 -14.47 0.29
C GLN A 290 -13.67 -14.02 1.52
N GLY A 291 -14.31 -14.01 2.69
CA GLY A 291 -13.65 -13.71 3.96
C GLY A 291 -12.57 -14.74 4.30
N VAL A 292 -12.87 -16.02 4.15
CA VAL A 292 -11.88 -17.10 4.37
C VAL A 292 -10.72 -16.99 3.39
N TYR A 293 -10.97 -16.75 2.11
CA TYR A 293 -9.95 -16.57 1.09
C TYR A 293 -9.02 -15.39 1.43
N ASP A 294 -9.57 -14.20 1.75
CA ASP A 294 -8.76 -13.03 2.09
C ASP A 294 -7.90 -13.25 3.34
N VAL A 295 -8.45 -13.91 4.38
CA VAL A 295 -7.68 -14.29 5.58
C VAL A 295 -6.53 -15.22 5.24
N VAL A 296 -6.80 -16.30 4.49
CA VAL A 296 -5.78 -17.30 4.14
C VAL A 296 -4.74 -16.70 3.19
N ASN A 297 -5.13 -15.88 2.21
CA ASN A 297 -4.20 -15.21 1.31
C ASN A 297 -3.29 -14.25 2.08
N ASN A 298 -3.83 -13.50 3.04
CA ASN A 298 -3.04 -12.60 3.88
C ASN A 298 -2.10 -13.33 4.85
N LEU A 299 -2.54 -14.45 5.44
CA LEU A 299 -1.71 -15.32 6.28
C LEU A 299 -0.60 -16.01 5.49
N GLY A 300 -0.99 -16.68 4.40
CA GLY A 300 -0.12 -17.52 3.59
C GLY A 300 0.98 -16.74 2.88
N SER A 301 0.71 -15.48 2.53
CA SER A 301 1.70 -14.61 1.86
C SER A 301 2.70 -13.94 2.82
N LEU A 302 2.57 -14.11 4.14
CA LEU A 302 3.48 -13.51 5.12
C LEU A 302 4.96 -13.90 4.92
N PRO A 303 5.32 -15.18 4.69
CA PRO A 303 6.72 -15.56 4.47
C PRO A 303 7.30 -14.85 3.24
N ALA A 304 6.53 -14.77 2.14
CA ALA A 304 6.95 -14.05 0.95
C ALA A 304 7.14 -12.55 1.24
N ARG A 305 6.20 -11.92 1.96
CA ARG A 305 6.21 -10.47 2.25
C ARG A 305 7.27 -10.05 3.27
N LEU A 306 7.62 -10.90 4.23
CA LEU A 306 8.51 -10.57 5.36
C LEU A 306 9.93 -11.10 5.18
N VAL A 307 10.08 -12.26 4.53
CA VAL A 307 11.38 -12.93 4.39
C VAL A 307 11.85 -12.85 2.94
N PHE A 308 11.07 -13.38 1.99
CA PHE A 308 11.56 -13.54 0.62
C PHE A 308 11.83 -12.20 -0.06
N ALA A 309 10.89 -11.27 0.00
CA ALA A 309 11.04 -9.93 -0.57
C ALA A 309 12.31 -9.22 -0.07
N GLN A 310 12.65 -9.34 1.22
CA GLN A 310 13.84 -8.70 1.78
C GLN A 310 15.15 -9.34 1.27
N ILE A 311 15.14 -10.67 1.08
CA ILE A 311 16.27 -11.42 0.51
C ILE A 311 16.42 -11.08 -0.97
N GLU A 312 15.31 -11.00 -1.71
CA GLU A 312 15.27 -10.60 -3.12
C GLU A 312 15.83 -9.18 -3.32
N ASP A 313 15.39 -8.21 -2.53
CA ASP A 313 15.90 -6.83 -2.58
C ASP A 313 17.40 -6.77 -2.30
N SER A 314 17.86 -7.48 -1.26
CA SER A 314 19.28 -7.55 -0.90
C SER A 314 20.10 -8.25 -1.97
N GLY A 315 19.57 -9.33 -2.54
CA GLY A 315 20.20 -10.09 -3.62
C GLY A 315 20.33 -9.27 -4.89
N PHE A 316 19.32 -8.48 -5.24
CA PHE A 316 19.33 -7.63 -6.43
C PHE A 316 20.46 -6.59 -6.38
N VAL A 317 20.62 -5.94 -5.22
CA VAL A 317 21.71 -4.98 -5.00
C VAL A 317 23.07 -5.67 -5.11
N LEU A 318 23.22 -6.86 -4.55
CA LEU A 318 24.47 -7.61 -4.63
C LEU A 318 24.81 -7.99 -6.08
N PHE A 319 23.85 -8.51 -6.84
CA PHE A 319 24.08 -8.92 -8.23
C PHE A 319 24.39 -7.73 -9.14
N THR A 320 23.70 -6.60 -8.95
CA THR A 320 23.98 -5.38 -9.74
C THR A 320 25.33 -4.73 -9.45
N GLN A 321 25.92 -5.00 -8.29
CA GLN A 321 27.30 -4.58 -7.98
C GLN A 321 28.36 -5.47 -8.62
N LYS A 322 28.04 -6.75 -8.87
CA LYS A 322 28.98 -7.74 -9.43
C LYS A 322 28.87 -7.92 -10.94
N ILE A 323 27.69 -7.70 -11.51
CA ILE A 323 27.40 -7.93 -12.93
C ILE A 323 27.24 -6.58 -13.63
N ASP A 324 28.09 -6.33 -14.62
CA ASP A 324 27.94 -5.17 -15.51
C ASP A 324 26.97 -5.53 -16.64
N ARG A 325 25.77 -4.93 -16.61
CA ARG A 325 24.73 -5.16 -17.63
C ARG A 325 25.20 -4.84 -19.03
N GLN A 326 26.07 -3.84 -19.19
CA GLN A 326 26.46 -3.30 -20.49
C GLN A 326 27.51 -4.15 -21.21
N ARG A 327 28.13 -5.12 -20.53
CA ARG A 327 29.20 -5.97 -21.09
C ARG A 327 28.71 -7.38 -21.32
N ALA A 328 29.09 -7.98 -22.45
CA ALA A 328 28.87 -9.39 -22.69
C ALA A 328 29.57 -10.24 -21.62
N ALA A 329 29.00 -11.39 -21.28
CA ALA A 329 29.54 -12.27 -20.22
C ALA A 329 31.01 -12.71 -20.48
N THR A 330 31.45 -12.72 -21.73
CA THR A 330 32.83 -13.02 -22.15
C THR A 330 33.82 -11.90 -21.83
N ASP A 331 33.35 -10.66 -21.70
CA ASP A 331 34.18 -9.45 -21.51
C ASP A 331 34.17 -8.97 -20.05
N GLN A 332 33.48 -9.71 -19.18
CA GLN A 332 33.41 -9.47 -17.75
C GLN A 332 34.51 -10.23 -17.00
N SER A 333 34.81 -9.77 -15.79
CA SER A 333 35.71 -10.44 -14.86
C SER A 333 35.22 -11.86 -14.57
N GLY A 334 36.00 -12.87 -14.97
CA GLY A 334 35.65 -14.28 -14.76
C GLY A 334 35.47 -14.65 -13.28
N THR A 335 36.14 -13.94 -12.37
CA THR A 335 35.98 -14.12 -10.92
C THR A 335 34.63 -13.61 -10.44
N ASP A 336 34.19 -12.42 -10.87
CA ASP A 336 32.90 -11.85 -10.46
C ASP A 336 31.71 -12.63 -11.00
N LEU A 337 31.82 -13.15 -12.22
CA LEU A 337 30.79 -14.00 -12.82
C LEU A 337 30.68 -15.36 -12.09
N THR A 338 31.82 -15.98 -11.77
CA THR A 338 31.85 -17.24 -11.01
C THR A 338 31.30 -17.05 -9.59
N GLU A 339 31.69 -15.97 -8.91
CA GLU A 339 31.15 -15.63 -7.59
C GLU A 339 29.64 -15.38 -7.65
N SER A 340 29.16 -14.65 -8.65
CA SER A 340 27.72 -14.39 -8.83
C SER A 340 26.93 -15.69 -9.05
N ALA A 341 27.47 -16.64 -9.83
CA ALA A 341 26.86 -17.95 -10.01
C ALA A 341 26.83 -18.79 -8.72
N VAL A 342 27.90 -18.75 -7.92
CA VAL A 342 27.97 -19.41 -6.61
C VAL A 342 26.95 -18.80 -5.65
N ILE A 343 26.84 -17.47 -5.62
CA ILE A 343 25.88 -16.75 -4.77
C ILE A 343 24.45 -17.07 -5.18
N LEU A 344 24.14 -17.07 -6.49
CA LEU A 344 22.83 -17.47 -7.01
C LEU A 344 22.49 -18.91 -6.59
N ARG A 345 23.41 -19.85 -6.78
CA ARG A 345 23.21 -21.25 -6.37
C ARG A 345 22.92 -21.36 -4.87
N ASN A 346 23.66 -20.63 -4.04
CA ASN A 346 23.47 -20.66 -2.59
C ASN A 346 22.13 -20.02 -2.18
N PHE A 347 21.73 -18.92 -2.82
CA PHE A 347 20.43 -18.28 -2.58
C PHE A 347 19.26 -19.15 -3.01
N VAL A 348 19.29 -19.73 -4.22
CA VAL A 348 18.23 -20.65 -4.67
C VAL A 348 18.14 -21.86 -3.74
N ARG A 349 19.29 -22.40 -3.30
CA ARG A 349 19.31 -23.51 -2.32
C ARG A 349 18.70 -23.09 -0.98
N LEU A 350 19.10 -21.94 -0.44
CA LEU A 350 18.57 -21.41 0.82
C LEU A 350 17.05 -21.21 0.74
N MET A 351 16.57 -20.55 -0.32
CA MET A 351 15.17 -20.23 -0.51
C MET A 351 14.32 -21.48 -0.77
N SER A 352 14.86 -22.46 -1.50
CA SER A 352 14.22 -23.77 -1.65
C SER A 352 14.11 -24.51 -0.32
N LEU A 353 15.15 -24.47 0.53
CA LEU A 353 15.12 -25.08 1.86
C LEU A 353 14.07 -24.40 2.76
N LEU A 354 14.03 -23.07 2.78
CA LEU A 354 13.01 -22.30 3.51
C LEU A 354 11.59 -22.61 3.00
N GLY A 355 11.40 -22.64 1.68
CA GLY A 355 10.14 -23.03 1.05
C GLY A 355 9.71 -24.45 1.39
N LEU A 356 10.65 -25.41 1.43
CA LEU A 356 10.39 -26.80 1.81
C LEU A 356 10.06 -26.95 3.30
N ILE A 357 10.67 -26.15 4.18
CA ILE A 357 10.29 -26.09 5.60
C ILE A 357 8.85 -25.57 5.71
N ILE A 358 8.50 -24.48 5.02
CA ILE A 358 7.14 -23.94 5.03
C ILE A 358 6.14 -24.95 4.43
N LEU A 359 6.52 -25.66 3.37
CA LEU A 359 5.67 -26.70 2.79
C LEU A 359 5.46 -27.85 3.77
N THR A 360 6.52 -28.45 4.31
CA THR A 360 6.40 -29.63 5.17
C THR A 360 5.71 -29.33 6.49
N PHE A 361 6.10 -28.26 7.19
CA PHE A 361 5.48 -27.89 8.46
C PHE A 361 4.16 -27.14 8.26
N GLY A 362 4.12 -26.16 7.36
CA GLY A 362 2.91 -25.36 7.12
C GLY A 362 1.75 -26.20 6.60
N PHE A 363 1.98 -27.14 5.68
CA PHE A 363 0.91 -28.01 5.16
C PHE A 363 0.30 -28.90 6.26
N ASN A 364 1.14 -29.53 7.08
CA ASN A 364 0.67 -30.43 8.15
C ASN A 364 0.04 -29.68 9.33
N TYR A 365 0.57 -28.51 9.69
CA TYR A 365 0.08 -27.70 10.82
C TYR A 365 -0.89 -26.58 10.41
N SER A 366 -1.40 -26.58 9.17
CA SER A 366 -2.31 -25.54 8.66
C SER A 366 -3.56 -25.37 9.52
N GLU A 367 -4.20 -26.48 9.92
CA GLU A 367 -5.39 -26.44 10.76
C GLU A 367 -5.09 -25.83 12.14
N LEU A 368 -3.98 -26.24 12.77
CA LEU A 368 -3.55 -25.70 14.05
C LEU A 368 -3.23 -24.20 13.96
N ALA A 369 -2.55 -23.78 12.89
CA ALA A 369 -2.25 -22.37 12.64
C ALA A 369 -3.53 -21.53 12.52
N LEU A 370 -4.52 -22.02 11.77
CA LEU A 370 -5.82 -21.35 11.62
C LEU A 370 -6.62 -21.33 12.92
N LEU A 371 -6.56 -22.40 13.71
CA LEU A 371 -7.17 -22.47 15.03
C LEU A 371 -6.56 -21.42 15.98
N MET A 372 -5.24 -21.29 15.98
CA MET A 372 -4.53 -20.27 16.76
C MET A 372 -4.82 -18.84 16.27
N TYR A 373 -5.13 -18.65 14.99
CA TYR A 373 -5.41 -17.32 14.43
C TYR A 373 -6.89 -16.91 14.58
N GLY A 374 -7.80 -17.63 13.93
CA GLY A 374 -9.23 -17.30 13.86
C GLY A 374 -10.14 -18.19 14.71
N GLY A 375 -9.60 -19.20 15.39
CA GLY A 375 -10.39 -20.14 16.18
C GLY A 375 -11.12 -21.18 15.34
N ARG A 376 -12.00 -21.96 15.98
CA ARG A 376 -12.71 -23.09 15.34
C ARG A 376 -13.59 -22.66 14.17
N GLN A 377 -14.17 -21.46 14.23
CA GLN A 377 -15.01 -20.93 13.16
C GLN A 377 -14.25 -20.75 11.84
N LEU A 378 -12.96 -20.39 11.91
CA LEU A 378 -12.11 -20.29 10.72
C LEU A 378 -11.61 -21.67 10.27
N ALA A 379 -11.08 -22.48 11.20
CA ALA A 379 -10.41 -23.75 10.86
C ALA A 379 -11.37 -24.86 10.40
N ALA A 380 -12.49 -25.04 11.10
CA ALA A 380 -13.46 -26.10 10.83
C ALA A 380 -14.68 -25.64 10.02
N GLY A 381 -14.81 -24.33 9.78
CA GLY A 381 -15.89 -23.77 9.00
C GLY A 381 -15.84 -24.17 7.52
N ASP A 382 -17.01 -24.20 6.86
CA ASP A 382 -17.21 -24.49 5.43
C ASP A 382 -16.50 -25.77 4.95
N GLY A 383 -16.55 -26.83 5.77
CA GLY A 383 -15.94 -28.12 5.42
C GLY A 383 -14.41 -28.04 5.28
N GLY A 384 -13.74 -27.26 6.13
CA GLY A 384 -12.28 -27.15 6.16
C GLY A 384 -11.69 -26.44 4.94
N LEU A 385 -12.45 -25.55 4.29
CA LEU A 385 -11.99 -24.78 3.13
C LEU A 385 -10.75 -23.94 3.48
N ALA A 386 -10.73 -23.27 4.64
CA ALA A 386 -9.59 -22.47 5.09
C ALA A 386 -8.30 -23.31 5.18
N THR A 387 -8.40 -24.50 5.78
CA THR A 387 -7.29 -25.44 5.94
C THR A 387 -6.77 -25.91 4.58
N ARG A 388 -7.67 -26.32 3.67
CA ARG A 388 -7.27 -26.73 2.31
C ARG A 388 -6.62 -25.59 1.53
N LEU A 389 -7.15 -24.37 1.63
CA LEU A 389 -6.55 -23.21 0.98
C LEU A 389 -5.15 -22.93 1.53
N LEU A 390 -4.96 -22.96 2.84
CA LEU A 390 -3.65 -22.67 3.44
C LEU A 390 -2.62 -23.74 3.06
N GLN A 391 -3.03 -25.01 3.03
CA GLN A 391 -2.20 -26.13 2.54
C GLN A 391 -1.72 -25.90 1.10
N TRP A 392 -2.63 -25.56 0.18
CA TRP A 392 -2.25 -25.23 -1.20
C TRP A 392 -1.41 -23.96 -1.28
N HIS A 393 -1.64 -22.99 -0.40
CA HIS A 393 -0.81 -21.79 -0.33
C HIS A 393 0.62 -22.13 0.12
N CYS A 394 0.83 -23.09 1.02
CA CYS A 394 2.16 -23.56 1.38
C CYS A 394 2.91 -24.17 0.19
N VAL A 395 2.21 -24.88 -0.71
CA VAL A 395 2.78 -25.35 -1.98
C VAL A 395 3.16 -24.17 -2.87
N TYR A 396 2.29 -23.17 -2.99
CA TYR A 396 2.55 -21.96 -3.77
C TYR A 396 3.76 -21.16 -3.27
N VAL A 397 3.95 -21.06 -1.95
CA VAL A 397 5.08 -20.37 -1.32
C VAL A 397 6.43 -20.97 -1.73
N LEU A 398 6.51 -22.30 -1.92
CA LEU A 398 7.73 -22.93 -2.42
C LEU A 398 8.09 -22.43 -3.82
N PHE A 399 7.11 -22.35 -4.73
CA PHE A 399 7.33 -21.82 -6.08
C PHE A 399 7.71 -20.34 -6.07
N LEU A 400 7.06 -19.55 -5.22
CA LEU A 400 7.40 -18.14 -5.02
C LEU A 400 8.86 -17.96 -4.58
N ALA A 401 9.34 -18.78 -3.63
CA ALA A 401 10.70 -18.68 -3.09
C ALA A 401 11.77 -18.86 -4.18
N VAL A 402 11.55 -19.82 -5.09
CA VAL A 402 12.47 -20.11 -6.20
C VAL A 402 12.34 -19.02 -7.27
N ASN A 403 11.12 -18.69 -7.67
CA ASN A 403 10.85 -17.71 -8.71
C ASN A 403 11.45 -16.33 -8.37
N GLY A 404 11.24 -15.86 -7.14
CA GLY A 404 11.74 -14.56 -6.69
C GLY A 404 13.25 -14.41 -6.82
N MET A 405 14.04 -15.43 -6.45
CA MET A 405 15.50 -15.37 -6.61
C MET A 405 15.96 -15.43 -8.06
N THR A 406 15.31 -16.23 -8.90
CA THR A 406 15.65 -16.30 -10.32
C THR A 406 15.29 -15.02 -11.05
N GLU A 407 14.15 -14.42 -10.73
CA GLU A 407 13.69 -13.15 -11.29
C GLU A 407 14.58 -12.00 -10.84
N CYS A 408 14.93 -11.94 -9.55
CA CYS A 408 15.90 -11.00 -8.97
C CYS A 408 17.24 -11.02 -9.73
N PHE A 409 17.83 -12.19 -9.95
CA PHE A 409 19.07 -12.32 -10.72
C PHE A 409 18.89 -11.90 -12.17
N THR A 410 17.80 -12.33 -12.80
CA THR A 410 17.50 -12.01 -14.21
C THR A 410 17.38 -10.51 -14.41
N PHE A 411 16.66 -9.79 -13.54
CA PHE A 411 16.59 -8.33 -13.59
C PHE A 411 17.91 -7.64 -13.28
N ALA A 412 18.77 -8.24 -12.46
CA ALA A 412 20.08 -7.70 -12.19
C ALA A 412 21.02 -7.82 -13.41
N ALA A 413 20.92 -8.91 -14.17
CA ALA A 413 21.83 -9.25 -15.26
C ALA A 413 21.35 -8.87 -16.66
N MET A 414 20.03 -8.78 -16.90
CA MET A 414 19.48 -8.44 -18.21
C MET A 414 19.93 -7.03 -18.66
N ASN A 415 20.38 -6.94 -19.91
CA ASN A 415 20.58 -5.67 -20.60
C ASN A 415 19.21 -5.21 -21.13
N SER A 416 18.90 -3.91 -20.95
CA SER A 416 17.61 -3.34 -21.36
C SER A 416 17.31 -3.48 -22.84
#